data_AF-A0A7C7EKB3-F1
#
_entry.id   AF-A0A7C7EKB3-F1
#
_cell.length_a   1.000
_cell.length_b   1.000
_cell.length_c   1.000
_cell.angle_alpha   90.00
_cell.angle_beta   90.00
_cell.angle_gamma   90.00
#
_symmetry.space_group_name_H-M   'P 1'
#
loop_
_entity.id
_entity.type
_entity.pdbx_description
1 polymer ?
#
loop_
_entity_poly.entity_id
_entity_poly.type
_entity_poly.pdbx_seq_one_letter_code
_entity_poly.pdbx_strand_id
1 'polypeptide(L)'
;MIKLTDKEFLDFVKYMHENYGIDLSKKRVLIEGRLSNLIIKKGMTSFGEFLESVKKNNKDEITALVNKLTTNYTYFYREENHFNYLREVILPRIEKENKTKTINIWSAGCSSGEEPYTIAMVLDDYFKFGIANWRINITATDISENVLSKAREGVYSSESIKKLPDSYKKKYFQKISDDEYQVVDEIKKYVTFKTFNLMDPLFEKNKYDVIFLRNVMIYFSQEVKIDIVNKVYQASKPGGYLLIGHAETIQRNKSEYQYIKPAIYKKEL
;
A
#
# COMPACT_ATOMS: atom_id res chain seq x y z
N MET A 1 -3.76 33.27 7.76
CA MET A 1 -3.83 31.94 7.11
C MET A 1 -3.92 32.21 5.61
N ILE A 2 -2.98 31.67 4.82
CA ILE A 2 -3.05 31.80 3.35
C ILE A 2 -4.31 31.06 2.90
N LYS A 3 -5.10 31.66 2.01
CA LYS A 3 -6.38 31.10 1.56
C LYS A 3 -6.24 30.52 0.16
N LEU A 4 -6.82 29.36 -0.08
CA LEU A 4 -6.79 28.72 -1.40
C LEU A 4 -7.88 29.34 -2.28
N THR A 5 -7.48 29.94 -3.41
CA THR A 5 -8.42 30.49 -4.38
C THR A 5 -9.12 29.39 -5.18
N ASP A 6 -10.22 29.72 -5.87
CA ASP A 6 -10.93 28.76 -6.72
C ASP A 6 -10.06 28.24 -7.86
N LYS A 7 -9.28 29.11 -8.49
CA LYS A 7 -8.35 28.73 -9.55
C LYS A 7 -7.28 27.77 -9.04
N GLU A 8 -6.59 28.13 -7.95
CA GLU A 8 -5.54 27.27 -7.38
C GLU A 8 -6.12 25.92 -6.97
N PHE A 9 -7.31 25.90 -6.34
CA PHE A 9 -7.97 24.64 -5.99
C PHE A 9 -8.17 23.73 -7.20
N LEU A 10 -8.67 24.27 -8.31
CA LEU A 10 -8.85 23.51 -9.55
C LEU A 10 -7.50 23.03 -10.11
N ASP A 11 -6.45 23.85 -10.03
CA ASP A 11 -5.10 23.48 -10.46
C ASP A 11 -4.52 22.32 -9.63
N PHE A 12 -4.73 22.31 -8.30
CA PHE A 12 -4.35 21.19 -7.44
C PHE A 12 -5.13 19.92 -7.76
N VAL A 13 -6.44 20.03 -7.94
CA VAL A 13 -7.30 18.89 -8.30
C VAL A 13 -6.83 18.28 -9.62
N LYS A 14 -6.61 19.12 -10.63
CA LYS A 14 -6.12 18.69 -11.93
C LYS A 14 -4.75 18.02 -11.82
N TYR A 15 -3.79 18.69 -11.16
CA TYR A 15 -2.44 18.16 -11.01
C TYR A 15 -2.40 16.81 -10.31
N MET A 16 -3.13 16.67 -9.19
CA MET A 16 -3.17 15.42 -8.43
C MET A 16 -3.88 14.29 -9.18
N HIS A 17 -4.92 14.61 -9.95
CA HIS A 17 -5.59 13.64 -10.81
C HIS A 17 -4.68 13.17 -11.95
N GLU A 18 -4.05 14.08 -12.68
CA GLU A 18 -3.23 13.74 -13.86
C GLU A 18 -1.95 12.98 -13.49
N ASN A 19 -1.30 13.32 -12.37
CA ASN A 19 -0.02 12.74 -12.00
C ASN A 19 -0.16 11.52 -11.08
N TYR A 20 -1.21 11.46 -10.26
CA TYR A 20 -1.35 10.46 -9.19
C TYR A 20 -2.71 9.77 -9.18
N GLY A 21 -3.65 10.16 -10.06
CA GLY A 21 -5.00 9.61 -10.12
C GLY A 21 -5.91 10.00 -8.95
N ILE A 22 -5.40 10.78 -7.98
CA ILE A 22 -6.10 11.07 -6.72
C ILE A 22 -7.21 12.11 -6.95
N ASP A 23 -8.44 11.77 -6.59
CA ASP A 23 -9.58 12.67 -6.67
C ASP A 23 -9.67 13.58 -5.44
N LEU A 24 -9.30 14.85 -5.63
CA LEU A 24 -9.41 15.90 -4.62
C LEU A 24 -10.57 16.88 -4.86
N SER A 25 -11.48 16.60 -5.82
CA SER A 25 -12.54 17.52 -6.27
C SER A 25 -13.45 18.05 -5.15
N LYS A 26 -13.57 17.32 -4.04
CA LYS A 26 -14.37 17.70 -2.86
C LYS A 26 -13.52 17.92 -1.59
N LYS A 27 -12.21 18.17 -1.75
CA LYS A 27 -11.22 18.14 -0.66
C LYS A 27 -10.52 19.48 -0.40
N ARG A 28 -11.14 20.61 -0.74
CA ARG A 28 -10.60 21.97 -0.49
C ARG A 28 -10.05 22.17 0.92
N VAL A 29 -10.88 21.90 1.94
CA VAL A 29 -10.52 22.09 3.35
C VAL A 29 -9.32 21.22 3.74
N LEU A 30 -9.17 20.03 3.16
CA LEU A 30 -8.03 19.16 3.40
C LEU A 30 -6.74 19.74 2.79
N ILE A 31 -6.80 20.26 1.56
CA ILE A 31 -5.66 20.90 0.91
C ILE A 31 -5.21 22.11 1.73
N GLU A 32 -6.14 22.99 2.10
CA GLU A 32 -5.85 24.17 2.92
C GLU A 32 -5.23 23.78 4.26
N GLY A 33 -5.87 22.88 5.02
CA GLY A 33 -5.41 22.48 6.34
C GLY A 33 -4.04 21.79 6.35
N ARG A 34 -3.72 21.02 5.31
CA ARG A 34 -2.47 20.22 5.27
C ARG A 34 -1.30 20.94 4.62
N LEU A 35 -1.52 21.90 3.72
CA LEU A 35 -0.46 22.61 3.02
C LEU A 35 -0.18 24.02 3.54
N SER A 36 -1.14 24.72 4.18
CA SER A 36 -0.95 26.13 4.59
C SER A 36 0.33 26.34 5.40
N ASN A 37 0.56 25.53 6.43
CA ASN A 37 1.75 25.67 7.29
C ASN A 37 3.06 25.34 6.54
N LEU A 38 3.02 24.41 5.57
CA LEU A 38 4.18 24.06 4.76
C LEU A 38 4.57 25.24 3.84
N ILE A 39 3.57 25.83 3.18
CA ILE A 39 3.75 26.98 2.28
C ILE A 39 4.35 28.16 3.05
N ILE A 40 3.78 28.50 4.21
CA ILE A 40 4.27 29.56 5.09
C ILE A 40 5.73 29.28 5.53
N LYS A 41 6.03 28.05 5.96
CA LYS A 41 7.38 27.67 6.41
C LYS A 41 8.42 27.76 5.28
N LYS A 42 8.00 27.59 4.03
CA LYS A 42 8.85 27.73 2.84
C LYS A 42 9.03 29.18 2.39
N GLY A 43 8.40 30.15 3.05
CA GLY A 43 8.46 31.56 2.67
C GLY A 43 7.65 31.90 1.41
N MET A 44 6.80 30.98 0.97
CA MET A 44 5.93 31.17 -0.20
C MET A 44 4.67 31.93 0.20
N THR A 45 4.15 32.73 -0.73
CA THR A 45 3.05 33.67 -0.50
C THR A 45 1.68 33.13 -0.90
N SER A 46 1.64 32.07 -1.71
CA SER A 46 0.40 31.50 -2.26
C SER A 46 0.49 29.99 -2.50
N PHE A 47 -0.67 29.35 -2.67
CA PHE A 47 -0.77 27.95 -3.05
C PHE A 47 -0.31 27.72 -4.50
N GLY A 48 -0.59 28.69 -5.38
CA GLY A 48 -0.14 28.69 -6.76
C GLY A 48 1.38 28.70 -6.88
N GLU A 49 2.07 29.53 -6.10
CA GLU A 49 3.54 29.57 -6.06
C GLU A 49 4.14 28.21 -5.68
N PHE A 50 3.58 27.56 -4.66
CA PHE A 50 3.98 26.21 -4.28
C PHE A 50 3.72 25.19 -5.39
N LEU A 51 2.54 25.23 -6.02
CA LEU A 51 2.21 24.29 -7.09
C LEU A 51 3.08 24.49 -8.34
N GLU A 52 3.42 25.72 -8.70
CA GLU A 52 4.32 26.01 -9.82
C GLU A 52 5.75 25.50 -9.54
N SER A 53 6.21 25.62 -8.29
CA SER A 53 7.51 25.07 -7.91
C SER A 53 7.52 23.53 -7.92
N VAL A 54 6.42 22.88 -7.52
CA VAL A 54 6.20 21.43 -7.70
C VAL A 54 6.27 21.04 -9.19
N LYS A 55 5.56 21.77 -10.07
CA LYS A 55 5.52 21.50 -11.53
C LYS A 55 6.88 21.67 -12.20
N LYS A 56 7.79 22.46 -11.62
CA LYS A 56 9.20 22.59 -12.07
C LYS A 56 10.08 21.40 -11.66
N ASN A 57 9.48 20.26 -11.30
CA ASN A 57 10.16 19.04 -10.88
C ASN A 57 11.05 19.21 -9.64
N ASN A 58 10.66 20.10 -8.72
CA ASN A 58 11.30 20.15 -7.40
C ASN A 58 10.92 18.89 -6.60
N LYS A 59 11.87 17.95 -6.52
CA LYS A 59 11.67 16.62 -5.89
C LYS A 59 11.22 16.70 -4.43
N ASP A 60 11.78 17.64 -3.66
CA ASP A 60 11.44 17.79 -2.25
C ASP A 60 9.99 18.26 -2.07
N GLU A 61 9.51 19.10 -2.99
CA GLU A 61 8.16 19.64 -2.94
C GLU A 61 7.12 18.68 -3.48
N ILE A 62 7.46 17.93 -4.53
CA ILE A 62 6.66 16.78 -4.98
C ILE A 62 6.47 15.81 -3.82
N THR A 63 7.57 15.44 -3.15
CA THR A 63 7.54 14.53 -2.00
C THR A 63 6.69 15.10 -0.87
N ALA A 64 6.86 16.38 -0.54
CA ALA A 64 6.09 17.03 0.50
C ALA A 64 4.58 17.12 0.16
N LEU A 65 4.25 17.43 -1.09
CA LEU A 65 2.88 17.50 -1.60
C LEU A 65 2.19 16.13 -1.47
N VAL A 66 2.81 15.08 -2.02
CA VAL A 66 2.27 13.72 -1.96
C VAL A 66 2.08 13.31 -0.51
N ASN A 67 3.10 13.47 0.34
CA ASN A 67 3.03 13.10 1.76
C ASN A 67 1.92 13.84 2.53
N LYS A 68 1.68 15.12 2.21
CA LYS A 68 0.64 15.90 2.88
C LYS A 68 -0.74 15.57 2.37
N LEU A 69 -0.91 15.27 1.09
CA LEU A 69 -2.25 15.06 0.51
C LEU A 69 -2.69 13.58 0.49
N THR A 70 -1.80 12.63 0.72
CA THR A 70 -2.16 11.22 0.93
C THR A 70 -2.60 10.97 2.38
N THR A 71 -3.40 9.92 2.60
CA THR A 71 -3.83 9.51 3.94
C THR A 71 -3.34 8.10 4.21
N ASN A 72 -2.38 7.98 5.13
CA ASN A 72 -1.63 6.76 5.38
C ASN A 72 -2.09 6.11 6.70
N TYR A 73 -3.38 5.77 6.79
CA TYR A 73 -3.91 5.08 7.95
C TYR A 73 -3.86 3.57 7.75
N THR A 74 -3.10 2.88 8.58
CA THR A 74 -2.93 1.42 8.55
C THR A 74 -2.64 0.91 9.96
N TYR A 75 -2.78 -0.40 10.16
CA TYR A 75 -2.46 -1.08 11.41
C TYR A 75 -2.26 -2.58 11.15
N PHE A 76 -1.51 -3.24 12.03
CA PHE A 76 -1.26 -4.68 11.93
C PHE A 76 -2.56 -5.47 11.96
N TYR A 77 -2.65 -6.55 11.17
CA TYR A 77 -3.84 -7.41 11.09
C TYR A 77 -5.14 -6.68 10.70
N ARG A 78 -5.04 -5.53 10.02
CA ARG A 78 -6.20 -4.84 9.45
C ARG A 78 -7.00 -5.78 8.57
N GLU A 79 -8.32 -5.82 8.77
CA GLU A 79 -9.28 -6.73 8.11
C GLU A 79 -8.79 -8.19 8.05
N GLU A 80 -8.61 -8.78 9.25
CA GLU A 80 -8.06 -10.11 9.53
C GLU A 80 -8.55 -11.25 8.60
N ASN A 81 -9.80 -11.19 8.12
CA ASN A 81 -10.38 -12.17 7.20
C ASN A 81 -9.52 -12.40 5.94
N HIS A 82 -8.77 -11.41 5.47
CA HIS A 82 -7.84 -11.58 4.35
C HIS A 82 -6.64 -12.46 4.70
N PHE A 83 -6.07 -12.28 5.89
CA PHE A 83 -4.94 -13.08 6.37
C PHE A 83 -5.38 -14.51 6.71
N ASN A 84 -6.59 -14.67 7.25
CA ASN A 84 -7.17 -16.00 7.45
C ASN A 84 -7.39 -16.71 6.11
N TYR A 85 -7.92 -16.02 5.10
CA TYR A 85 -8.09 -16.60 3.77
C TYR A 85 -6.74 -16.91 3.08
N LEU A 86 -5.73 -16.05 3.27
CA LEU A 86 -4.36 -16.31 2.83
C LEU A 86 -3.86 -17.64 3.44
N ARG A 87 -3.99 -17.80 4.76
CA ARG A 87 -3.53 -18.96 5.52
C ARG A 87 -4.28 -20.25 5.20
N GLU A 88 -5.60 -20.19 5.15
CA GLU A 88 -6.45 -21.37 5.14
C GLU A 88 -6.77 -21.88 3.73
N VAL A 89 -6.66 -21.01 2.72
CA VAL A 89 -7.08 -21.33 1.35
C VAL A 89 -5.95 -21.12 0.35
N ILE A 90 -5.37 -19.91 0.32
CA ILE A 90 -4.40 -19.56 -0.72
C ILE A 90 -3.08 -20.33 -0.53
N LEU A 91 -2.52 -20.33 0.68
CA LEU A 91 -1.23 -20.98 0.95
C LEU A 91 -1.26 -22.51 0.78
N PRO A 92 -2.28 -23.25 1.27
CA PRO A 92 -2.39 -24.69 1.00
C PRO A 92 -2.46 -25.02 -0.49
N ARG A 93 -3.15 -24.19 -1.28
CA ARG A 93 -3.21 -24.33 -2.73
C ARG A 93 -1.84 -24.11 -3.37
N ILE A 94 -1.17 -23.00 -3.02
CA ILE A 94 0.17 -22.69 -3.52
C ILE A 94 1.15 -23.81 -3.14
N GLU A 95 1.12 -24.30 -1.91
CA GLU A 95 1.98 -25.38 -1.44
C GLU A 95 1.81 -26.66 -2.25
N LYS A 96 0.56 -27.01 -2.59
CA LYS A 96 0.25 -28.19 -3.41
C LYS A 96 0.65 -28.03 -4.88
N GLU A 97 0.44 -26.85 -5.47
CA GLU A 97 0.56 -26.63 -6.91
C GLU A 97 1.96 -26.12 -7.33
N ASN A 98 2.65 -25.39 -6.45
CA ASN A 98 3.86 -24.64 -6.79
C ASN A 98 5.14 -25.49 -6.66
N LYS A 99 5.50 -26.16 -7.76
CA LYS A 99 6.73 -26.97 -7.85
C LYS A 99 8.02 -26.17 -7.68
N THR A 100 8.01 -24.86 -7.94
CA THR A 100 9.20 -24.00 -7.85
C THR A 100 9.51 -23.53 -6.43
N LYS A 101 8.60 -23.80 -5.48
CA LYS A 101 8.67 -23.32 -4.08
C LYS A 101 8.98 -21.82 -3.97
N THR A 102 8.44 -21.01 -4.89
CA THR A 102 8.64 -19.55 -4.90
C THR A 102 7.31 -18.83 -4.79
N ILE A 103 7.12 -18.02 -3.75
CA ILE A 103 5.93 -17.21 -3.53
C ILE A 103 6.28 -15.74 -3.74
N ASN A 104 5.59 -15.09 -4.68
CA ASN A 104 5.69 -13.67 -4.89
C ASN A 104 4.39 -13.00 -4.46
N ILE A 105 4.47 -12.08 -3.51
CA ILE A 105 3.33 -11.29 -3.04
C ILE A 105 3.61 -9.81 -3.31
N TRP A 106 2.59 -9.06 -3.71
CA TRP A 106 2.66 -7.61 -3.81
C TRP A 106 1.70 -6.96 -2.80
N SER A 107 2.22 -6.16 -1.88
CA SER A 107 1.42 -5.22 -1.08
C SER A 107 1.51 -3.84 -1.73
N ALA A 108 0.41 -3.41 -2.35
CA ALA A 108 0.30 -2.23 -3.18
C ALA A 108 -0.46 -1.12 -2.43
N GLY A 109 0.25 -0.05 -2.07
CA GLY A 109 -0.24 0.95 -1.10
C GLY A 109 0.08 0.55 0.34
N CYS A 110 1.31 0.11 0.59
CA CYS A 110 1.69 -0.55 1.83
C CYS A 110 1.86 0.40 3.05
N SER A 111 1.80 1.72 2.84
CA SER A 111 1.94 2.73 3.88
C SER A 111 3.22 2.51 4.72
N SER A 112 3.10 2.52 6.05
CA SER A 112 4.18 2.35 7.02
C SER A 112 4.59 0.89 7.28
N GLY A 113 4.16 -0.07 6.44
CA GLY A 113 4.72 -1.43 6.42
C GLY A 113 3.98 -2.48 7.26
N GLU A 114 2.93 -2.11 7.99
CA GLU A 114 2.18 -3.05 8.83
C GLU A 114 1.56 -4.20 8.03
N GLU A 115 1.04 -3.93 6.82
CA GLU A 115 0.48 -4.97 5.94
C GLU A 115 1.55 -5.96 5.44
N PRO A 116 2.63 -5.55 4.76
CA PRO A 116 3.63 -6.51 4.28
C PRO A 116 4.32 -7.27 5.41
N TYR A 117 4.50 -6.67 6.59
CA TYR A 117 4.98 -7.41 7.76
C TYR A 117 3.96 -8.40 8.30
N THR A 118 2.67 -8.06 8.34
CA THR A 118 1.62 -9.03 8.68
C THR A 118 1.64 -10.21 7.72
N ILE A 119 1.77 -9.96 6.41
CA ILE A 119 1.89 -11.02 5.38
C ILE A 119 3.08 -11.92 5.68
N ALA A 120 4.26 -11.35 5.94
CA ALA A 120 5.47 -12.11 6.25
C ALA A 120 5.32 -12.96 7.52
N MET A 121 4.72 -12.42 8.58
CA MET A 121 4.45 -13.13 9.83
C MET A 121 3.46 -14.29 9.64
N VAL A 122 2.42 -14.10 8.82
CA VAL A 122 1.44 -15.14 8.48
C VAL A 122 2.10 -16.27 7.67
N LEU A 123 2.98 -15.94 6.73
CA LEU A 123 3.75 -16.93 5.97
C LEU A 123 4.66 -17.75 6.89
N ASP A 124 5.40 -17.09 7.79
CA ASP A 124 6.27 -17.76 8.76
C ASP A 124 5.48 -18.65 9.73
N ASP A 125 4.33 -18.20 10.21
CA ASP A 125 3.45 -19.00 11.08
C ASP A 125 2.84 -20.20 10.34
N TYR A 126 2.48 -20.04 9.06
CA TYR A 126 1.94 -21.11 8.23
C TYR A 126 2.98 -22.20 7.98
N PHE A 127 4.15 -21.83 7.45
CA PHE A 127 5.18 -22.79 7.07
C PHE A 127 6.00 -23.31 8.26
N LYS A 128 6.04 -22.58 9.38
CA LYS A 128 6.84 -22.88 10.57
C LYS A 128 8.29 -23.19 10.17
N PHE A 129 8.78 -24.39 10.49
CA PHE A 129 10.13 -24.84 10.16
C PHE A 129 10.38 -25.03 8.65
N GLY A 130 9.32 -25.09 7.83
CA GLY A 130 9.41 -25.33 6.39
C GLY A 130 9.70 -24.09 5.55
N ILE A 131 9.61 -22.87 6.10
CA ILE A 131 9.71 -21.64 5.30
C ILE A 131 11.09 -21.48 4.63
N ALA A 132 12.13 -22.05 5.23
CA ALA A 132 13.48 -22.03 4.66
C ALA A 132 13.58 -22.79 3.31
N ASN A 133 12.64 -23.68 3.02
CA ASN A 133 12.56 -24.39 1.74
C ASN A 133 11.84 -23.57 0.65
N TRP A 134 11.35 -22.38 0.99
CA TRP A 134 10.60 -21.50 0.10
C TRP A 134 11.37 -20.22 -0.18
N ARG A 135 11.38 -19.80 -1.44
CA ARG A 135 11.79 -18.47 -1.83
C ARG A 135 10.60 -17.52 -1.71
N ILE A 136 10.58 -16.75 -0.64
CA ILE A 136 9.51 -15.76 -0.39
C ILE A 136 9.99 -14.38 -0.82
N ASN A 137 9.22 -13.73 -1.71
CA ASN A 137 9.45 -12.33 -2.09
C ASN A 137 8.16 -11.53 -1.88
N ILE A 138 8.18 -10.59 -0.93
CA ILE A 138 7.10 -9.63 -0.73
C ILE A 138 7.57 -8.29 -1.27
N THR A 139 7.05 -7.88 -2.42
CA THR A 139 7.22 -6.52 -2.92
C THR A 139 6.22 -5.64 -2.19
N ALA A 140 6.68 -4.63 -1.46
CA ALA A 140 5.84 -3.67 -0.78
C ALA A 140 6.04 -2.29 -1.42
N THR A 141 4.98 -1.68 -1.93
CA THR A 141 5.08 -0.40 -2.62
C THR A 141 4.17 0.66 -2.07
N ASP A 142 4.66 1.88 -2.04
CA ASP A 142 3.86 3.07 -1.76
C ASP A 142 4.36 4.24 -2.61
N ILE A 143 3.55 5.28 -2.76
CA ILE A 143 3.96 6.50 -3.42
C ILE A 143 4.77 7.42 -2.49
N SER A 144 4.57 7.28 -1.17
CA SER A 144 5.21 8.12 -0.17
C SER A 144 6.53 7.50 0.32
N GLU A 145 7.67 8.07 -0.08
CA GLU A 145 8.98 7.66 0.44
C GLU A 145 9.07 7.84 1.96
N ASN A 146 8.34 8.81 2.53
CA ASN A 146 8.37 9.05 3.97
C ASN A 146 7.80 7.87 4.78
N VAL A 147 6.68 7.29 4.36
CA VAL A 147 6.13 6.11 5.05
C VAL A 147 6.95 4.86 4.74
N LEU A 148 7.54 4.77 3.55
CA LEU A 148 8.45 3.67 3.21
C LEU A 148 9.74 3.70 4.04
N SER A 149 10.29 4.87 4.39
CA SER A 149 11.42 4.96 5.32
C SER A 149 11.07 4.35 6.68
N LYS A 150 9.91 4.72 7.24
CA LYS A 150 9.41 4.15 8.50
C LYS A 150 9.18 2.64 8.38
N ALA A 151 8.64 2.20 7.25
CA ALA A 151 8.43 0.79 6.97
C ALA A 151 9.76 0.02 6.94
N ARG A 152 10.81 0.57 6.32
CA ARG A 152 12.16 -0.04 6.30
C ARG A 152 12.80 -0.12 7.69
N GLU A 153 12.62 0.93 8.50
CA GLU A 153 13.07 0.94 9.90
C GLU A 153 12.36 -0.19 10.68
N GLY A 154 11.05 -0.35 10.46
CA GLY A 154 10.24 -1.40 11.06
C GLY A 154 10.02 -1.21 12.56
N VAL A 155 10.10 0.04 13.04
CA VAL A 155 9.89 0.42 14.44
C VAL A 155 8.47 0.95 14.61
N TYR A 156 7.77 0.40 15.59
CA TYR A 156 6.36 0.66 15.86
C TYR A 156 6.12 0.88 17.35
N SER A 157 5.12 1.70 17.66
CA SER A 157 4.73 1.94 19.05
C SER A 157 4.11 0.69 19.70
N SER A 158 4.16 0.63 21.03
CA SER A 158 3.46 -0.36 21.84
C SER A 158 1.95 -0.41 21.52
N GLU A 159 1.32 0.75 21.26
CA GLU A 159 -0.09 0.83 20.87
C GLU A 159 -0.33 0.27 19.45
N SER A 160 0.58 0.51 18.50
CA SER A 160 0.48 0.01 17.12
C SER A 160 0.42 -1.53 17.05
N ILE A 161 1.17 -2.21 17.93
CA ILE A 161 1.23 -3.67 17.97
C ILE A 161 0.22 -4.29 18.95
N LYS A 162 -0.49 -3.49 19.74
CA LYS A 162 -1.32 -3.95 20.86
C LYS A 162 -2.36 -5.00 20.49
N LYS A 163 -2.96 -4.87 19.30
CA LYS A 163 -3.98 -5.78 18.78
C LYS A 163 -3.42 -7.12 18.30
N LEU A 164 -2.11 -7.25 18.16
CA LEU A 164 -1.48 -8.51 17.81
C LEU A 164 -1.56 -9.51 18.98
N PRO A 165 -1.72 -10.81 18.71
CA PRO A 165 -1.56 -11.85 19.71
C PRO A 165 -0.20 -11.77 20.41
N ASP A 166 -0.15 -12.10 21.71
CA ASP A 166 1.09 -12.06 22.48
C ASP A 166 2.17 -12.99 21.92
N SER A 167 1.76 -14.12 21.33
CA SER A 167 2.68 -15.03 20.63
C SER A 167 3.37 -14.36 19.44
N TYR A 168 2.63 -13.57 18.66
CA TYR A 168 3.17 -12.82 17.52
C TYR A 168 4.10 -11.71 17.98
N LYS A 169 3.71 -10.95 19.01
CA LYS A 169 4.56 -9.89 19.59
C LYS A 169 5.88 -10.47 20.08
N LYS A 170 5.85 -11.58 20.83
CA LYS A 170 7.06 -12.24 21.35
C LYS A 170 7.95 -12.83 20.25
N LYS A 171 7.36 -13.36 19.18
CA LYS A 171 8.10 -14.06 18.13
C LYS A 171 8.68 -13.12 17.07
N TYR A 172 7.93 -12.09 16.69
CA TYR A 172 8.24 -11.27 15.51
C TYR A 172 8.67 -9.84 15.82
N PHE A 173 8.69 -9.46 17.10
CA PHE A 173 9.15 -8.15 17.53
C PHE A 173 10.20 -8.24 18.63
N GLN A 174 11.18 -7.35 18.56
CA GLN A 174 12.12 -7.07 19.61
C GLN A 174 11.72 -5.75 20.30
N LYS A 175 11.65 -5.76 21.63
CA LYS A 175 11.44 -4.53 22.40
C LYS A 175 12.73 -3.70 22.36
N ILE A 176 12.68 -2.47 21.86
CA ILE A 176 13.83 -1.53 21.85
C ILE A 176 13.76 -0.58 23.06
N SER A 177 12.56 -0.11 23.40
CA SER A 177 12.30 0.76 24.54
C SER A 177 10.96 0.41 25.18
N ASP A 178 10.55 1.12 26.24
CA ASP A 178 9.25 0.86 26.89
C ASP A 178 8.06 1.05 25.95
N ASP A 179 8.17 1.97 24.99
CA ASP A 179 7.09 2.31 24.05
C ASP A 179 7.35 1.88 22.61
N GLU A 180 8.51 1.30 22.29
CA GLU A 180 8.89 0.95 20.91
C GLU A 180 9.32 -0.50 20.74
N TYR A 181 8.86 -1.07 19.63
CA TYR A 181 9.12 -2.43 19.20
C TYR A 181 9.58 -2.43 17.75
N GLN A 182 10.57 -3.25 17.43
CA GLN A 182 11.05 -3.43 16.07
C GLN A 182 10.68 -4.80 15.54
N VAL A 183 10.25 -4.87 14.28
CA VAL A 183 10.13 -6.14 13.57
C VAL A 183 11.50 -6.80 13.44
N VAL A 184 11.60 -8.08 13.77
CA VAL A 184 12.87 -8.83 13.72
C VAL A 184 13.38 -9.00 12.28
N ASP A 185 14.71 -9.04 12.11
CA ASP A 185 15.36 -9.10 10.80
C ASP A 185 14.98 -10.34 9.99
N GLU A 186 14.67 -11.45 10.66
CA GLU A 186 14.18 -12.70 10.07
C GLU A 186 12.88 -12.51 9.30
N ILE A 187 12.05 -11.54 9.71
CA ILE A 187 10.82 -11.16 9.01
C ILE A 187 11.12 -10.07 7.98
N LYS A 188 11.97 -9.09 8.33
CA LYS A 188 12.31 -7.97 7.43
C LYS A 188 12.92 -8.42 6.12
N LYS A 189 13.74 -9.47 6.12
CA LYS A 189 14.42 -9.99 4.92
C LYS A 189 13.46 -10.44 3.80
N TYR A 190 12.20 -10.76 4.11
CA TYR A 190 11.21 -11.18 3.11
C TYR A 190 10.56 -10.01 2.37
N VAL A 191 10.70 -8.78 2.89
CA VAL A 191 10.00 -7.60 2.38
C VAL A 191 10.96 -6.65 1.67
N THR A 192 10.68 -6.35 0.41
CA THR A 192 11.39 -5.34 -0.38
C THR A 192 10.48 -4.13 -0.59
N PHE A 193 10.83 -3.02 0.03
CA PHE A 193 10.11 -1.74 -0.10
C PHE A 193 10.56 -0.96 -1.35
N LYS A 194 9.62 -0.48 -2.16
CA LYS A 194 9.92 0.34 -3.35
C LYS A 194 8.91 1.48 -3.49
N THR A 195 9.39 2.63 -3.93
CA THR A 195 8.51 3.73 -4.31
C THR A 195 7.88 3.44 -5.67
N PHE A 196 6.56 3.46 -5.74
CA PHE A 196 5.81 3.18 -6.96
C PHE A 196 4.48 3.92 -6.96
N ASN A 197 4.21 4.63 -8.04
CA ASN A 197 2.90 5.22 -8.30
C ASN A 197 2.04 4.19 -9.05
N LEU A 198 0.85 3.89 -8.55
CA LEU A 198 -0.06 2.92 -9.19
C LEU A 198 -0.50 3.34 -10.61
N MET A 199 -0.34 4.63 -10.96
CA MET A 199 -0.54 5.15 -12.31
C MET A 199 0.58 4.77 -13.29
N ASP A 200 1.79 4.51 -12.80
CA ASP A 200 2.95 4.21 -13.64
C ASP A 200 2.83 2.84 -14.33
N PRO A 201 3.57 2.60 -15.43
CA PRO A 201 3.64 1.29 -16.06
C PRO A 201 4.07 0.20 -15.07
N LEU A 202 3.53 -1.01 -15.23
CA LEU A 202 3.96 -2.15 -14.42
C LEU A 202 5.45 -2.43 -14.61
N PHE A 203 6.13 -2.68 -13.49
CA PHE A 203 7.49 -3.17 -13.51
C PHE A 203 7.56 -4.66 -13.90
N GLU A 204 6.55 -5.49 -13.58
CA GLU A 204 6.53 -6.93 -13.87
C GLU A 204 5.11 -7.45 -14.21
N LYS A 205 5.01 -8.32 -15.22
CA LYS A 205 3.78 -9.02 -15.63
C LYS A 205 3.81 -10.49 -15.19
N ASN A 206 2.65 -11.07 -14.90
CA ASN A 206 2.48 -12.48 -14.53
C ASN A 206 3.43 -12.98 -13.43
N LYS A 207 3.72 -12.15 -12.42
CA LYS A 207 4.70 -12.47 -11.38
C LYS A 207 4.07 -12.90 -10.07
N TYR A 208 2.95 -12.31 -9.69
CA TYR A 208 2.46 -12.35 -8.32
C TYR A 208 1.43 -13.47 -8.13
N ASP A 209 1.65 -14.29 -7.11
CA ASP A 209 0.71 -15.31 -6.66
C ASP A 209 -0.46 -14.66 -5.89
N VAL A 210 -0.16 -13.59 -5.15
CA VAL A 210 -1.14 -12.80 -4.39
C VAL A 210 -0.81 -11.31 -4.48
N ILE A 211 -1.83 -10.48 -4.68
CA ILE A 211 -1.72 -9.02 -4.64
C ILE A 211 -2.71 -8.50 -3.59
N PHE A 212 -2.22 -7.72 -2.64
CA PHE A 212 -2.99 -6.93 -1.71
C PHE A 212 -3.03 -5.49 -2.24
N LEU A 213 -4.22 -4.98 -2.56
CA LEU A 213 -4.46 -3.61 -3.03
C LEU A 213 -5.59 -3.02 -2.20
N ARG A 214 -5.31 -2.73 -0.93
CA ARG A 214 -6.34 -2.54 0.09
C ARG A 214 -6.38 -1.10 0.58
N ASN A 215 -7.60 -0.56 0.66
CA ASN A 215 -7.91 0.76 1.19
C ASN A 215 -7.14 1.90 0.51
N VAL A 216 -6.78 1.72 -0.76
CA VAL A 216 -6.04 2.68 -1.59
C VAL A 216 -6.87 3.14 -2.79
N MET A 217 -7.68 2.26 -3.38
CA MET A 217 -8.54 2.60 -4.51
C MET A 217 -9.65 3.57 -4.14
N ILE A 218 -10.00 3.70 -2.86
CA ILE A 218 -10.96 4.70 -2.38
C ILE A 218 -10.56 6.15 -2.73
N TYR A 219 -9.29 6.42 -3.02
CA TYR A 219 -8.78 7.76 -3.35
C TYR A 219 -8.84 8.10 -4.85
N PHE A 220 -9.04 7.12 -5.72
CA PHE A 220 -8.98 7.31 -7.17
C PHE A 220 -10.35 7.61 -7.78
N SER A 221 -10.36 8.25 -8.96
CA SER A 221 -11.56 8.34 -9.81
C SER A 221 -11.96 6.96 -10.36
N GLN A 222 -13.20 6.80 -10.81
CA GLN A 222 -13.68 5.49 -11.29
C GLN A 222 -12.89 4.97 -12.50
N GLU A 223 -12.53 5.85 -13.43
CA GLU A 223 -11.70 5.53 -14.59
C GLU A 223 -10.34 4.98 -14.15
N VAL A 224 -9.65 5.71 -13.27
CA VAL A 224 -8.35 5.31 -12.73
C VAL A 224 -8.43 3.96 -11.99
N LYS A 225 -9.50 3.71 -11.22
CA LYS A 225 -9.69 2.41 -10.55
C LYS A 225 -9.73 1.25 -11.55
N ILE A 226 -10.46 1.42 -12.64
CA ILE A 226 -10.58 0.39 -13.68
C ILE A 226 -9.20 0.11 -14.29
N ASP A 227 -8.44 1.14 -14.61
CA ASP A 227 -7.10 1.01 -15.18
C ASP A 227 -6.13 0.32 -14.22
N ILE A 228 -6.15 0.71 -12.93
CA ILE A 228 -5.33 0.06 -11.90
C ILE A 228 -5.71 -1.41 -11.74
N VAL A 229 -6.99 -1.75 -11.71
CA VAL A 229 -7.45 -3.15 -11.57
C VAL A 229 -7.00 -3.98 -12.76
N ASN A 230 -7.15 -3.48 -13.98
CA ASN A 230 -6.72 -4.17 -15.20
C ASN A 230 -5.20 -4.32 -15.26
N LYS A 231 -4.47 -3.29 -14.81
CA LYS A 231 -3.02 -3.36 -14.63
C LYS A 231 -2.65 -4.45 -13.63
N VAL A 232 -3.26 -4.46 -12.46
CA VAL A 232 -3.04 -5.48 -11.41
C VAL A 232 -3.40 -6.88 -11.91
N TYR A 233 -4.41 -7.03 -12.76
CA TYR A 233 -4.71 -8.30 -13.44
C TYR A 233 -3.55 -8.79 -14.33
N GLN A 234 -2.87 -7.90 -15.05
CA GLN A 234 -1.69 -8.24 -15.85
C GLN A 234 -0.47 -8.62 -14.97
N ALA A 235 -0.38 -8.07 -13.75
CA ALA A 235 0.69 -8.39 -12.81
C ALA A 235 0.50 -9.77 -12.14
N SER A 236 -0.75 -10.19 -11.95
CA SER A 236 -1.11 -11.49 -11.36
C SER A 236 -0.71 -12.67 -12.26
N LYS A 237 -0.18 -13.72 -11.66
CA LYS A 237 -0.03 -15.02 -12.30
C LYS A 237 -1.40 -15.61 -12.65
N PRO A 238 -1.48 -16.51 -13.63
CA PRO A 238 -2.66 -17.34 -13.81
C PRO A 238 -3.01 -18.08 -12.50
N GLY A 239 -4.28 -18.05 -12.11
CA GLY A 239 -4.73 -18.56 -10.82
C GLY A 239 -4.35 -17.73 -9.59
N GLY A 240 -3.72 -16.56 -9.77
CA GLY A 240 -3.33 -15.65 -8.69
C GLY A 240 -4.51 -14.90 -8.08
N TYR A 241 -4.36 -14.47 -6.83
CA TYR A 241 -5.41 -13.81 -6.06
C TYR A 241 -5.20 -12.30 -5.94
N LEU A 242 -6.30 -11.55 -5.97
CA LEU A 242 -6.34 -10.13 -5.63
C LEU A 242 -7.25 -9.92 -4.41
N LEU A 243 -6.72 -9.28 -3.38
CA LEU A 243 -7.43 -8.90 -2.16
C LEU A 243 -7.50 -7.37 -2.09
N ILE A 244 -8.71 -6.84 -2.01
CA ILE A 244 -8.98 -5.39 -1.89
C ILE A 244 -9.58 -5.08 -0.53
N GLY A 245 -9.70 -3.81 -0.14
CA GLY A 245 -10.30 -3.41 1.13
C GLY A 245 -11.80 -3.70 1.18
N HIS A 246 -12.37 -3.86 2.37
CA HIS A 246 -13.78 -4.25 2.52
C HIS A 246 -14.78 -3.19 2.01
N ALA A 247 -14.35 -1.92 1.96
CA ALA A 247 -15.14 -0.82 1.41
C ALA A 247 -14.95 -0.64 -0.11
N GLU A 248 -14.14 -1.47 -0.75
CA GLU A 248 -13.79 -1.38 -2.17
C GLU A 248 -14.50 -2.46 -2.97
N THR A 249 -14.80 -2.17 -4.24
CA THR A 249 -15.44 -3.10 -5.15
C THR A 249 -14.84 -2.98 -6.55
N ILE A 250 -14.73 -4.12 -7.23
CA ILE A 250 -14.39 -4.18 -8.66
C ILE A 250 -15.68 -4.32 -9.46
N GLN A 251 -15.84 -3.47 -10.47
CA GLN A 251 -16.98 -3.53 -11.38
C GLN A 251 -16.88 -4.80 -12.26
N ARG A 252 -17.89 -5.67 -12.18
CA ARG A 252 -17.88 -7.01 -12.80
C ARG A 252 -17.59 -7.01 -14.31
N ASN A 253 -18.01 -5.98 -15.03
CA ASN A 253 -17.87 -5.91 -16.50
C ASN A 253 -16.67 -5.06 -16.96
N LYS A 254 -15.78 -4.69 -16.04
CA LYS A 254 -14.62 -3.83 -16.32
C LYS A 254 -13.29 -4.49 -15.94
N SER A 255 -13.33 -5.74 -15.49
CA SER A 255 -12.15 -6.53 -15.16
C SER A 255 -12.40 -8.00 -15.48
N GLU A 256 -11.35 -8.69 -15.89
CA GLU A 256 -11.34 -10.15 -16.12
C GLU A 256 -11.15 -10.96 -14.83
N TYR A 257 -11.02 -10.30 -13.68
CA TYR A 257 -10.96 -10.99 -12.39
C TYR A 257 -12.27 -11.73 -12.09
N GLN A 258 -12.16 -13.02 -11.79
CA GLN A 258 -13.26 -13.82 -11.27
C GLN A 258 -13.54 -13.44 -9.81
N TYR A 259 -14.79 -13.16 -9.49
CA TYR A 259 -15.23 -12.92 -8.11
C TYR A 259 -15.26 -14.24 -7.34
N ILE A 260 -14.61 -14.27 -6.17
CA ILE A 260 -14.60 -15.46 -5.29
C ILE A 260 -15.51 -15.25 -4.09
N LYS A 261 -15.29 -14.16 -3.35
CA LYS A 261 -16.08 -13.75 -2.18
C LYS A 261 -15.88 -12.24 -1.96
N PRO A 262 -16.58 -11.60 -1.01
CA PRO A 262 -16.43 -10.16 -0.79
C PRO A 262 -14.96 -9.79 -0.61
N ALA A 263 -14.53 -8.78 -1.38
CA ALA A 263 -13.16 -8.25 -1.42
C ALA A 263 -12.05 -9.22 -1.87
N ILE A 264 -12.38 -10.42 -2.39
CA ILE A 264 -11.41 -11.41 -2.88
C ILE A 264 -11.76 -11.87 -4.29
N TYR A 265 -10.77 -11.78 -5.17
CA TYR A 265 -10.87 -12.05 -6.60
C TYR A 265 -9.73 -12.96 -7.06
N LYS A 266 -9.89 -13.61 -8.20
CA LYS A 266 -8.90 -14.55 -8.76
C LYS A 266 -8.77 -14.40 -10.27
N LYS A 267 -7.53 -14.46 -10.77
CA LYS A 267 -7.24 -14.54 -12.21
C LYS A 267 -7.44 -15.97 -12.70
N GLU A 268 -7.94 -16.14 -13.92
CA GLU A 268 -8.11 -17.45 -14.54
C GLU A 268 -6.78 -18.21 -14.68
N LEU A 269 -6.84 -19.53 -14.81
CA LEU A 269 -5.65 -20.40 -14.97
C LEU A 269 -5.05 -20.32 -16.36
#